data_AF-A0A432HZS6-F1
#
_entry.id   AF-A0A432HZS6-F1
#
_cell.length_a   1.000
_cell.length_b   1.000
_cell.length_c   1.000
_cell.angle_alpha   90.00
_cell.angle_beta   90.00
_cell.angle_gamma   90.00
#
_symmetry.space_group_name_H-M   'P 1'
#
loop_
_entity.id
_entity.type
_entity.pdbx_description
1 polymer ?
#
loop_
_entity_poly.entity_id
_entity_poly.type
_entity_poly.pdbx_seq_one_letter_code
_entity_poly.pdbx_strand_id
1 'polypeptide(L)'
;MLEFINQHIGIVFPETAIPGQDLTYTVVVSNLGTVTATGVTLTDGLPVGLEPVSATSTQGTCAGHQTVTCNLDDIAVFQMLQLR
;
A
#
# COMPACT_ATOMS: atom_id res chain seq x y z
N MET A 1 -1.43 -18.03 17.86
CA MET A 1 -0.60 -16.81 17.75
C MET A 1 0.26 -17.00 16.51
N LEU A 2 -0.32 -16.74 15.33
CA LEU A 2 0.35 -17.01 14.05
C LEU A 2 1.01 -15.73 13.55
N GLU A 3 2.22 -15.90 13.02
CA GLU A 3 3.24 -14.91 12.73
C GLU A 3 2.84 -14.03 11.52
N PHE A 4 2.33 -12.82 11.78
CA PHE A 4 1.99 -11.83 10.75
C PHE A 4 3.21 -11.16 10.07
N ILE A 5 4.39 -11.80 9.98
CA ILE A 5 5.66 -11.08 9.65
C ILE A 5 6.39 -11.58 8.38
N ASN A 6 5.71 -12.22 7.42
CA ASN A 6 6.31 -12.52 6.11
C ASN A 6 5.72 -11.65 4.99
N GLN A 7 5.42 -10.38 5.28
CA GLN A 7 4.99 -9.42 4.27
C GLN A 7 6.08 -8.38 4.04
N HIS A 8 6.53 -8.25 2.80
CA HIS A 8 7.46 -7.20 2.41
C HIS A 8 6.69 -6.03 1.83
N ILE A 9 7.02 -4.80 2.27
CA ILE A 9 6.51 -3.58 1.67
C ILE A 9 7.65 -2.85 0.94
N GLY A 10 7.44 -2.59 -0.35
CA GLY A 10 8.33 -1.77 -1.15
C GLY A 10 7.61 -0.49 -1.56
N ILE A 11 8.28 0.66 -1.45
CA ILE A 11 7.76 1.92 -1.97
C ILE A 11 8.69 2.40 -3.08
N VAL A 12 8.13 2.66 -4.25
CA VAL A 12 8.83 3.25 -5.38
C VAL A 12 8.38 4.70 -5.50
N PHE A 13 9.28 5.62 -5.16
CA PHE A 13 9.08 7.06 -5.34
C PHE A 13 9.51 7.50 -6.74
N PRO A 14 8.88 8.55 -7.29
CA PRO A 14 9.40 9.17 -8.50
C PRO A 14 10.74 9.85 -8.21
N GLU A 15 11.61 9.92 -9.23
CA GLU A 15 12.95 10.52 -9.10
C GLU A 15 12.92 12.02 -8.77
N THR A 16 11.80 12.70 -9.05
CA THR A 16 11.62 14.12 -8.77
C THR A 16 10.24 14.37 -8.14
N ALA A 17 10.24 15.21 -7.10
CA ALA A 17 9.05 15.79 -6.51
C ALA A 17 9.10 17.31 -6.69
N ILE A 18 8.09 17.89 -7.33
CA ILE A 18 8.02 19.32 -7.62
C ILE A 18 6.88 19.92 -6.79
N PRO A 19 7.14 20.93 -5.94
CA PRO A 19 6.09 21.57 -5.16
C PRO A 19 4.93 22.07 -6.03
N GLY A 20 3.71 21.76 -5.63
CA GLY A 20 2.48 22.14 -6.35
C GLY A 20 2.14 21.27 -7.57
N GLN A 21 2.92 20.22 -7.84
CA GLN A 21 2.58 19.18 -8.81
C GLN A 21 2.13 17.90 -8.09
N ASP A 22 1.32 17.10 -8.78
CA ASP A 22 0.92 15.79 -8.28
C ASP A 22 2.13 14.86 -8.20
N LEU A 23 2.20 14.10 -7.10
CA LEU A 23 3.24 13.10 -6.85
C LEU A 23 2.61 11.71 -6.93
N THR A 24 3.02 10.93 -7.93
CA THR A 24 2.59 9.53 -8.05
C THR A 24 3.70 8.61 -7.54
N TYR A 25 3.41 7.79 -6.53
CA TYR A 25 4.30 6.72 -6.07
C TYR A 25 3.60 5.37 -6.20
N THR A 26 4.35 4.28 -6.11
CA THR A 26 3.78 2.93 -6.16
C THR A 26 4.21 2.17 -4.92
N VAL A 27 3.24 1.63 -4.19
CA VAL A 27 3.47 0.72 -3.06
C VAL A 27 3.27 -0.70 -3.53
N VAL A 28 4.21 -1.58 -3.22
CA VAL A 28 4.15 -3.01 -3.50
C VAL A 28 4.04 -3.76 -2.18
N VAL A 29 2.96 -4.52 -2.02
CA VAL A 29 2.74 -5.40 -0.87
C VAL A 29 2.83 -6.84 -1.36
N SER A 30 3.68 -7.66 -0.73
CA SER A 30 3.82 -9.07 -1.09
C SER A 30 3.71 -9.98 0.12
N ASN A 31 3.06 -11.14 -0.04
CA ASN A 31 3.07 -12.20 0.96
C ASN A 31 4.14 -13.24 0.59
N LEU A 32 5.27 -13.19 1.29
CA LEU A 32 6.39 -14.12 1.12
C LEU A 32 6.31 -15.32 2.07
N GLY A 33 5.22 -15.43 2.84
CA GLY A 33 4.98 -16.56 3.73
C GLY A 33 4.55 -17.82 2.98
N THR A 34 4.42 -18.94 3.71
CA THR A 34 3.96 -20.22 3.18
C THR A 34 2.45 -20.43 3.32
N VAL A 35 1.74 -19.46 3.89
CA VAL A 35 0.29 -19.46 4.10
C VAL A 35 -0.33 -18.16 3.59
N THR A 36 -1.60 -18.21 3.18
CA THR A 36 -2.37 -17.03 2.80
C THR A 36 -2.47 -16.07 3.98
N ALA A 37 -2.17 -14.79 3.73
CA ALA A 37 -2.39 -13.74 4.71
C ALA A 37 -3.83 -13.25 4.59
N THR A 38 -4.61 -13.35 5.66
CA THR A 38 -6.04 -13.00 5.65
C THR A 38 -6.32 -11.70 6.38
N GLY A 39 -7.28 -10.92 5.90
CA GLY A 39 -7.67 -9.66 6.54
C GLY A 39 -6.55 -8.62 6.57
N VAL A 40 -5.79 -8.52 5.49
CA VAL A 40 -4.66 -7.59 5.37
C VAL A 40 -5.17 -6.17 5.16
N THR A 41 -4.69 -5.26 6.00
CA THR A 41 -4.93 -3.82 5.85
C THR A 41 -3.59 -3.09 5.78
N LEU A 42 -3.43 -2.25 4.77
CA LEU A 42 -2.33 -1.30 4.66
C LEU A 42 -2.79 0.07 5.14
N THR A 43 -1.96 0.75 5.93
CA THR A 43 -2.18 2.14 6.35
C THR A 43 -0.96 2.97 5.98
N ASP A 44 -1.18 4.05 5.25
CA ASP A 44 -0.15 5.00 4.81
C ASP A 44 -0.47 6.39 5.34
N GLY A 45 0.44 6.94 6.15
CA GLY A 45 0.33 8.27 6.73
C GLY A 45 1.03 9.29 5.84
N LEU A 46 0.26 10.09 5.13
CA LEU A 46 0.82 11.15 4.30
C LEU A 46 1.43 12.24 5.19
N PRO A 47 2.66 12.70 4.92
CA PRO A 47 3.25 13.85 5.59
C PRO A 47 2.37 15.10 5.49
N VAL A 48 2.49 15.99 6.48
CA VAL A 48 1.81 17.28 6.44
C VAL A 48 2.28 18.07 5.21
N GLY A 49 1.33 18.63 4.45
CA GLY A 49 1.61 19.34 3.20
C GLY A 49 1.44 18.50 1.94
N LEU A 50 1.13 17.20 2.06
CA LEU A 50 0.60 16.40 0.96
C LEU A 50 -0.89 16.17 1.16
N GLU A 51 -1.65 16.33 0.08
CA GLU A 51 -3.07 15.98 0.00
C GLU A 51 -3.21 14.82 -1.00
N PRO A 52 -3.97 13.75 -0.67
CA PRO A 52 -4.18 12.67 -1.62
C PRO A 52 -5.07 13.14 -2.76
N VAL A 53 -4.62 12.88 -3.98
CA VAL A 53 -5.41 13.11 -5.20
C VAL A 53 -6.24 11.86 -5.52
N SER A 54 -5.61 10.69 -5.47
CA SER A 54 -6.24 9.40 -5.69
C SER A 54 -5.44 8.30 -4.99
N ALA A 55 -6.12 7.23 -4.58
CA ALA A 55 -5.49 6.00 -4.13
C ALA A 55 -6.22 4.80 -4.75
N THR A 56 -5.47 3.93 -5.41
CA THR A 56 -5.97 2.76 -6.12
C THR A 56 -5.14 1.54 -5.77
N SER A 57 -5.77 0.37 -5.79
CA SER A 57 -5.12 -0.91 -5.55
C SER A 57 -5.53 -1.92 -6.61
N THR A 58 -4.63 -2.85 -6.94
CA THR A 58 -4.97 -4.01 -7.78
C THR A 58 -5.92 -5.00 -7.10
N GLN A 59 -6.06 -4.93 -5.77
CA GLN A 59 -7.02 -5.73 -4.99
C GLN A 59 -7.58 -4.92 -3.81
N GLY A 60 -8.88 -5.07 -3.57
CA GLY A 60 -9.56 -4.39 -2.48
C GLY A 60 -9.77 -2.90 -2.75
N THR A 61 -9.88 -2.10 -1.69
CA THR A 61 -10.27 -0.69 -1.78
C THR A 61 -9.42 0.20 -0.87
N CYS A 62 -9.04 1.37 -1.39
CA CYS A 62 -8.32 2.41 -0.65
C CYS A 62 -9.21 3.63 -0.42
N ALA A 63 -9.15 4.21 0.77
CA ALA A 63 -9.81 5.47 1.09
C ALA A 63 -9.06 6.21 2.20
N GLY A 64 -9.24 7.53 2.27
CA GLY A 64 -8.66 8.36 3.32
C GLY A 64 -8.14 9.70 2.81
N HIS A 65 -7.70 10.53 3.74
CA HIS A 65 -7.12 11.85 3.46
C HIS A 65 -5.68 11.90 3.96
N GLN A 66 -5.44 12.44 5.16
CA GLN A 66 -4.10 12.46 5.75
C GLN A 66 -3.52 11.06 6.03
N THR A 67 -4.42 10.07 6.17
CA THR A 67 -4.06 8.66 6.30
C THR A 67 -4.89 7.88 5.29
N VAL A 68 -4.23 7.24 4.35
CA VAL A 68 -4.84 6.36 3.35
C VAL A 68 -4.84 4.95 3.91
N THR A 69 -6.01 4.33 3.98
CA THR A 69 -6.17 2.95 4.41
C THR A 69 -6.67 2.11 3.25
N CYS A 70 -5.97 1.01 2.96
CA CYS A 70 -6.33 0.06 1.93
C CYS A 70 -6.65 -1.29 2.56
N ASN A 71 -7.89 -1.74 2.41
CA ASN A 71 -8.29 -3.09 2.75
C ASN A 71 -7.93 -3.99 1.56
N LEU A 72 -6.98 -4.90 1.74
CA LEU A 72 -6.44 -5.77 0.69
C LEU A 72 -7.03 -7.19 0.77
N ASP A 73 -7.88 -7.44 1.76
CA ASP A 73 -8.50 -8.73 2.05
C ASP A 73 -7.45 -9.84 2.20
N ASP A 74 -7.56 -10.90 1.39
CA ASP A 74 -6.66 -12.05 1.44
C ASP A 74 -5.58 -11.94 0.36
N ILE A 75 -4.32 -12.04 0.79
CA ILE A 75 -3.15 -12.07 -0.08
C ILE A 75 -2.60 -13.50 -0.09
N ALA A 76 -2.74 -14.18 -1.23
CA ALA A 76 -2.24 -15.53 -1.42
C ALA A 76 -0.70 -15.60 -1.31
N VAL A 77 -0.19 -16.80 -1.07
CA VAL A 77 1.25 -17.08 -1.00
C VAL A 77 1.95 -16.66 -2.31
N PHE A 78 3.05 -15.93 -2.20
CA PHE A 78 3.82 -15.34 -3.30
C PHE A 78 3.05 -14.36 -4.19
N GLN A 79 1.86 -13.93 -3.77
CA GLN A 79 1.13 -12.88 -4.46
C GLN A 79 1.76 -11.52 -4.15
N MET A 80 1.76 -10.67 -5.18
CA MET A 80 2.15 -9.26 -5.08
C MET A 80 0.96 -8.39 -5.49
N LEU A 81 0.74 -7.33 -4.73
CA LEU A 81 -0.26 -6.31 -4.98
C LEU A 81 0.44 -4.98 -5.20
N GLN A 82 -0.10 -4.18 -6.12
CA GLN A 82 0.38 -2.84 -6.38
C GLN A 82 -0.69 -1.81 -6.04
N LEU A 83 -0.26 -0.75 -5.38
CA LEU A 83 -1.08 0.40 -5.04
C LEU A 83 -0.44 1.66 -5.64
N ARG A 84 -1.28 2.59 -6.04
CA ARG A 84 -0.91 3.88 -6.66
C ARG A 84 -1.72 5.02 -6.09
#